data_AF-A0A5S6QGW8-F1
#
_entry.id   AF-A0A5S6QGW8-F1
#
_cell.length_a   1.000
_cell.length_b   1.000
_cell.length_c   1.000
_cell.angle_alpha   90.00
_cell.angle_beta   90.00
_cell.angle_gamma   90.00
#
_symmetry.space_group_name_H-M   'P 1'
#
loop_
_entity.id
_entity.type
_entity.pdbx_description
1 polymer ?
#
loop_
_entity_poly.entity_id
_entity_poly.type
_entity_poly.pdbx_seq_one_letter_code
_entity_poly.pdbx_strand_id
1 'polypeptide(L)'
;MAQRTGSPSKGKGGAAPGVVVPRAVVSPDVFDGTGSMRDWFESFVACAYLNGWSDEEKLKWLKVRLGGQALRAFLCFSDEESKSYQMAKVKLTARFDPPEHAPLHRLEFDAHGRSNSETWQSYAGVLRCIAERAFPDFSPEVRDFLALQRYLKEIKDRDVAVGVRRAEPKSLDAAVRETLVQENILRATRSAHVIGHMTHDDTSATAAQLAEFMNDVTERLAKLESAVERRNSETVTGPNGGSLPAQSNQMRRTRIQCWLCGGWGHRRSNCTNSSRPRRPGN
;
A
#
# COMPACT_ATOMS: atom_id res chain seq x y z
N MET A 1 -17.47 46.60 -83.04
CA MET A 1 -16.10 46.12 -82.74
C MET A 1 -15.79 46.57 -81.32
N ALA A 2 -15.72 45.66 -80.33
CA ALA A 2 -14.51 44.90 -79.95
C ALA A 2 -13.41 45.88 -79.46
N GLN A 3 -12.79 45.84 -78.27
CA GLN A 3 -12.46 44.82 -77.25
C GLN A 3 -11.99 45.59 -75.97
N ARG A 4 -12.24 45.14 -74.71
CA ARG A 4 -11.42 44.23 -73.86
C ARG A 4 -9.94 44.68 -73.76
N THR A 5 -9.24 44.78 -72.62
CA THR A 5 -9.25 44.07 -71.31
C THR A 5 -8.15 44.66 -70.40
N GLY A 6 -8.26 44.55 -69.06
CA GLY A 6 -7.10 44.61 -68.14
C GLY A 6 -7.40 44.97 -66.66
N SER A 7 -7.62 43.97 -65.80
CA SER A 7 -7.80 44.00 -64.32
C SER A 7 -6.44 44.15 -63.55
N PRO A 8 -6.26 43.84 -62.23
CA PRO A 8 -7.15 43.62 -61.06
C PRO A 8 -6.63 44.19 -59.68
N SER A 9 -7.48 44.22 -58.63
CA SER A 9 -7.07 44.22 -57.19
C SER A 9 -8.31 43.94 -56.31
N LYS A 10 -8.68 42.69 -56.01
CA LYS A 10 -8.33 41.82 -54.86
C LYS A 10 -8.47 42.47 -53.46
N GLY A 11 -9.52 42.05 -52.75
CA GLY A 11 -9.73 42.26 -51.31
C GLY A 11 -10.93 41.47 -50.79
N LYS A 12 -10.95 40.14 -50.98
CA LYS A 12 -11.92 39.25 -50.32
C LYS A 12 -11.30 38.73 -49.02
N GLY A 13 -11.72 39.29 -47.89
CA GLY A 13 -11.52 38.68 -46.57
C GLY A 13 -12.46 37.49 -46.43
N GLY A 14 -11.94 36.28 -46.60
CA GLY A 14 -12.65 35.05 -46.29
C GLY A 14 -12.66 34.84 -44.77
N ALA A 15 -13.84 34.88 -44.17
CA ALA A 15 -14.05 34.32 -42.84
C ALA A 15 -13.88 32.80 -42.94
N ALA A 16 -12.86 32.27 -42.27
CA ALA A 16 -12.70 30.84 -42.11
C ALA A 16 -13.91 30.28 -41.32
N PRO A 17 -14.50 29.14 -41.74
CA PRO A 17 -15.51 28.47 -40.93
C PRO A 17 -14.86 28.01 -39.63
N GLY A 18 -15.38 28.51 -38.51
CA GLY A 18 -14.98 28.05 -37.19
C GLY A 18 -15.16 26.54 -37.11
N VAL A 19 -14.07 25.83 -36.80
CA VAL A 19 -14.11 24.40 -36.49
C VAL A 19 -14.98 24.25 -35.24
N VAL A 20 -16.24 23.88 -35.46
CA VAL A 20 -17.13 23.44 -34.38
C VAL A 20 -16.59 22.09 -33.95
N VAL A 21 -15.73 22.09 -32.93
CA VAL A 21 -15.23 20.86 -32.33
C VAL A 21 -16.46 20.10 -31.83
N PRO A 22 -16.71 18.85 -32.27
CA PRO A 22 -17.83 18.08 -31.76
C PRO A 22 -17.68 17.97 -30.25
N ARG A 23 -18.58 18.61 -29.50
CA ARG A 23 -18.58 18.53 -28.05
C ARG A 23 -18.90 17.07 -27.71
N ALA A 24 -17.94 16.35 -27.14
CA ALA A 24 -18.13 14.96 -26.75
C ALA A 24 -19.31 14.90 -25.78
N VAL A 25 -20.41 14.27 -26.20
CA VAL A 25 -21.60 14.10 -25.38
C VAL A 25 -21.26 13.12 -24.27
N VAL A 26 -21.27 13.59 -23.03
CA VAL A 26 -21.02 12.74 -21.86
C VAL A 26 -22.28 11.91 -21.60
N SER A 27 -22.17 10.59 -21.69
CA SER A 27 -23.31 9.70 -21.44
C SER A 27 -23.36 9.33 -19.95
N PRO A 28 -24.49 9.55 -19.25
CA PRO A 28 -24.68 9.07 -17.86
C PRO A 28 -24.59 7.56 -17.81
N ASP A 29 -24.28 6.92 -16.69
CA ASP A 29 -24.30 5.44 -16.60
C ASP A 29 -25.72 4.85 -16.67
N VAL A 30 -25.84 3.54 -16.91
CA VAL A 30 -27.13 2.84 -16.85
C VAL A 30 -27.46 2.51 -15.39
N PHE A 31 -28.66 2.84 -14.94
CA PHE A 31 -29.17 2.44 -13.64
C PHE A 31 -30.14 1.28 -13.77
N ASP A 32 -29.76 0.11 -13.26
CA ASP A 32 -30.54 -1.11 -13.34
C ASP A 32 -31.46 -1.35 -12.13
N GLY A 33 -31.40 -0.48 -11.13
CA GLY A 33 -32.11 -0.63 -9.86
C GLY A 33 -31.23 -1.11 -8.70
N THR A 34 -29.94 -1.38 -8.96
CA THR A 34 -28.95 -1.75 -7.95
C THR A 34 -28.04 -0.57 -7.60
N GLY A 35 -27.54 -0.54 -6.36
CA GLY A 35 -26.68 0.55 -5.86
C GLY A 35 -27.44 1.78 -5.39
N SER A 36 -26.70 2.85 -5.09
CA SER A 36 -27.25 4.12 -4.60
C SER A 36 -27.90 4.89 -5.74
N MET A 37 -29.24 4.96 -5.74
CA MET A 37 -29.98 5.79 -6.70
C MET A 37 -29.59 7.27 -6.59
N ARG A 38 -29.21 7.76 -5.40
CA ARG A 38 -28.76 9.13 -5.19
C ARG A 38 -27.50 9.43 -5.99
N ASP A 39 -26.46 8.61 -5.80
CA ASP A 39 -25.14 8.79 -6.43
C ASP A 39 -25.26 8.74 -7.97
N TRP A 40 -26.13 7.86 -8.46
CA TRP A 40 -26.43 7.79 -9.88
C TRP A 40 -27.12 9.06 -10.40
N PHE A 41 -28.12 9.58 -9.67
CA PHE A 41 -28.79 10.83 -10.06
C PHE A 41 -27.86 12.04 -10.00
N GLU A 42 -26.92 12.10 -9.06
CA GLU A 42 -25.90 13.16 -9.01
C GLU A 42 -25.01 13.13 -10.26
N SER A 43 -24.54 11.95 -10.63
CA SER A 43 -23.75 11.74 -11.85
C SER A 43 -24.56 12.07 -13.11
N PHE A 44 -25.84 11.70 -13.14
CA PHE A 44 -26.76 12.04 -14.22
C PHE A 44 -26.97 13.55 -14.37
N VAL A 45 -27.15 14.28 -13.25
CA VAL A 45 -27.30 15.73 -13.26
C VAL A 45 -26.00 16.41 -13.71
N ALA A 46 -24.83 15.90 -13.32
CA ALA A 46 -23.55 16.40 -13.81
C ALA A 46 -23.42 16.22 -15.33
N CYS A 47 -23.80 15.05 -15.88
CA CYS A 47 -23.84 14.83 -17.32
C CYS A 47 -24.81 15.78 -18.02
N ALA A 48 -25.99 15.97 -17.46
CA ALA A 48 -27.00 16.90 -17.98
C ALA A 48 -26.47 18.34 -18.01
N TYR A 49 -25.75 18.77 -16.97
CA TYR A 49 -25.12 20.08 -16.91
C TYR A 49 -24.03 20.25 -17.98
N LEU A 50 -23.14 19.26 -18.14
CA LEU A 50 -22.05 19.31 -19.14
C LEU A 50 -22.56 19.35 -20.58
N ASN A 51 -23.68 18.66 -20.83
CA ASN A 51 -24.32 18.60 -22.14
C ASN A 51 -25.34 19.71 -22.38
N GLY A 52 -25.71 20.49 -21.35
CA GLY A 52 -26.70 21.56 -21.44
C GLY A 52 -28.14 21.07 -21.67
N TRP A 53 -28.51 19.92 -21.10
CA TRP A 53 -29.83 19.32 -21.32
C TRP A 53 -30.97 20.12 -20.68
N SER A 54 -32.01 20.34 -21.46
CA SER A 54 -33.34 20.73 -20.99
C SER A 54 -34.02 19.61 -20.18
N ASP A 55 -35.08 19.93 -19.45
CA ASP A 55 -35.84 18.94 -18.67
C ASP A 55 -36.49 17.86 -19.57
N GLU A 56 -36.85 18.21 -20.80
CA GLU A 56 -37.34 17.26 -21.81
C GLU A 56 -36.25 16.28 -22.26
N GLU A 57 -35.03 16.77 -22.49
CA GLU A 57 -33.88 15.94 -22.84
C GLU A 57 -33.45 15.06 -21.68
N LYS A 58 -33.45 15.59 -20.44
CA LYS A 58 -33.24 14.79 -19.23
C LYS A 58 -34.24 13.66 -19.14
N LEU A 59 -35.52 13.90 -19.41
CA LEU A 59 -36.53 12.83 -19.39
C LEU A 59 -36.27 11.76 -20.46
N LYS A 60 -35.89 12.15 -21.68
CA LYS A 60 -35.53 11.20 -22.75
C LYS A 60 -34.32 10.36 -22.36
N TRP A 61 -33.26 10.99 -21.86
CA TRP A 61 -32.06 10.29 -21.40
C TRP A 61 -32.30 9.43 -20.18
N LEU A 62 -33.15 9.88 -19.24
CA LEU A 62 -33.59 9.07 -18.10
C LEU A 62 -34.24 7.78 -18.60
N LYS A 63 -35.20 7.84 -19.54
CA LYS A 63 -35.85 6.65 -20.11
C LYS A 63 -34.86 5.68 -20.74
N VAL A 64 -33.86 6.18 -21.46
CA VAL A 64 -32.86 5.37 -22.18
C VAL A 64 -31.82 4.76 -21.25
N ARG A 65 -31.49 5.43 -20.14
CA ARG A 65 -30.45 4.99 -19.19
C ARG A 65 -31.02 4.25 -17.98
N LEU A 66 -32.32 4.00 -17.93
CA LEU A 66 -32.91 3.05 -16.98
C LEU A 66 -32.86 1.63 -17.57
N GLY A 67 -32.33 0.70 -16.80
CA GLY A 67 -32.29 -0.72 -17.11
C GLY A 67 -32.98 -1.56 -16.02
N GLY A 68 -33.01 -2.88 -16.23
CA GLY A 68 -33.37 -3.85 -15.19
C GLY A 68 -34.67 -3.55 -14.43
N GLN A 69 -34.58 -3.54 -13.10
CA GLN A 69 -35.71 -3.26 -12.20
C GLN A 69 -36.15 -1.79 -12.26
N ALA A 70 -35.23 -0.87 -12.51
CA ALA A 70 -35.55 0.56 -12.60
C ALA A 70 -36.40 0.89 -13.84
N LEU A 71 -36.09 0.28 -14.98
CA LEU A 71 -36.92 0.39 -16.18
C LEU A 71 -38.32 -0.20 -15.95
N ARG A 72 -38.41 -1.37 -15.32
CA ARG A 72 -39.70 -1.99 -14.99
C ARG A 72 -40.54 -1.09 -14.09
N ALA A 73 -39.92 -0.45 -13.09
CA ALA A 73 -40.60 0.50 -12.22
C ALA A 73 -41.12 1.72 -13.00
N PHE A 74 -40.32 2.26 -13.92
CA PHE A 74 -40.70 3.40 -14.75
C PHE A 74 -41.88 3.08 -15.69
N LEU A 75 -41.93 1.86 -16.24
CA LEU A 75 -43.03 1.43 -17.12
C LEU A 75 -44.39 1.33 -16.39
N CYS A 76 -44.39 1.29 -15.06
CA CYS A 76 -45.62 1.30 -14.25
C CYS A 76 -46.11 2.72 -13.93
N PHE A 77 -45.44 3.77 -14.40
CA PHE A 77 -45.84 5.16 -14.14
C PHE A 77 -47.05 5.56 -15.01
N SER A 78 -47.82 6.52 -14.52
CA SER A 78 -48.92 7.11 -15.29
C SER A 78 -48.38 7.96 -16.45
N ASP A 79 -49.28 8.29 -17.38
CA ASP A 79 -48.94 9.13 -18.53
C ASP A 79 -48.43 10.53 -18.13
N GLU A 80 -48.93 11.08 -17.03
CA GLU A 80 -48.50 12.39 -16.51
C GLU A 80 -47.10 12.31 -15.88
N GLU A 81 -46.86 11.27 -15.07
CA GLU A 81 -45.59 11.03 -14.40
C GLU A 81 -44.46 10.71 -15.38
N SER A 82 -44.78 10.01 -16.47
CA SER A 82 -43.82 9.65 -17.51
C SER A 82 -43.51 10.78 -18.51
N LYS A 83 -44.22 11.91 -18.42
CA LYS A 83 -44.03 13.13 -19.24
C LYS A 83 -43.28 14.25 -18.52
N SER A 84 -43.15 14.19 -17.19
CA SER A 84 -42.41 15.18 -16.40
C SER A 84 -41.16 14.56 -15.77
N TYR A 85 -39.98 15.13 -16.05
CA TYR A 85 -38.73 14.69 -15.43
C TYR A 85 -38.79 14.77 -13.89
N GLN A 86 -39.36 15.85 -13.35
CA GLN A 86 -39.43 16.06 -11.90
C GLN A 86 -40.31 15.01 -11.23
N MET A 87 -41.48 14.71 -11.81
CA MET A 87 -42.37 13.68 -11.27
C MET A 87 -41.75 12.29 -11.38
N ALA A 88 -41.14 11.97 -12.53
CA ALA A 88 -40.43 10.72 -12.74
C ALA A 88 -39.29 10.53 -11.73
N LYS A 89 -38.49 11.57 -11.49
CA LYS A 89 -37.41 11.57 -10.49
C LYS A 89 -37.95 11.29 -9.10
N VAL A 90 -38.94 12.06 -8.64
CA VAL A 90 -39.53 11.88 -7.30
C VAL A 90 -40.08 10.48 -7.12
N LYS A 91 -40.82 9.95 -8.12
CA LYS A 91 -41.43 8.62 -8.02
C LYS A 91 -40.40 7.49 -8.10
N LEU A 92 -39.35 7.64 -8.90
CA LEU A 92 -38.22 6.71 -8.90
C LEU A 92 -37.50 6.73 -7.56
N THR A 93 -37.18 7.90 -7.02
CA THR A 93 -36.56 8.04 -5.70
C THR A 93 -37.44 7.41 -4.61
N ALA A 94 -38.74 7.68 -4.59
CA ALA A 94 -39.66 7.06 -3.64
C ALA A 94 -39.75 5.54 -3.76
N ARG A 95 -39.45 4.95 -4.92
CA ARG A 95 -39.49 3.50 -5.15
C ARG A 95 -38.23 2.79 -4.68
N PHE A 96 -37.06 3.41 -4.82
CA PHE A 96 -35.76 2.79 -4.54
C PHE A 96 -35.12 3.30 -3.24
N ASP A 97 -35.47 4.49 -2.78
CA ASP A 97 -35.07 5.07 -1.49
C ASP A 97 -36.30 5.73 -0.83
N PRO A 98 -37.32 4.93 -0.41
CA PRO A 98 -38.52 5.47 0.22
C PRO A 98 -38.14 6.20 1.52
N PRO A 99 -38.78 7.35 1.83
CA PRO A 99 -38.54 8.05 3.09
C PRO A 99 -38.93 7.19 4.32
N GLU A 100 -39.83 6.23 4.14
CA GLU A 100 -40.21 5.23 5.14
C GLU A 100 -39.05 4.31 5.56
N HIS A 101 -37.97 4.25 4.79
CA HIS A 101 -36.76 3.52 5.15
C HIS A 101 -35.83 4.32 6.07
N ALA A 102 -36.15 5.57 6.42
CA ALA A 102 -35.34 6.36 7.36
C ALA A 102 -35.06 5.62 8.69
N PRO A 103 -36.02 4.91 9.33
CA PRO A 103 -35.73 4.09 10.51
C PRO A 103 -34.73 2.95 10.25
N LEU A 104 -34.79 2.31 9.07
CA LEU A 104 -33.84 1.28 8.67
C LEU A 104 -32.44 1.86 8.48
N HIS A 105 -32.34 3.03 7.84
CA HIS A 105 -31.07 3.74 7.68
C HIS A 105 -30.50 4.21 9.02
N ARG A 106 -31.34 4.57 10.01
CA ARG A 106 -30.88 4.86 11.38
C ARG A 106 -30.30 3.62 12.05
N LEU A 107 -30.96 2.47 11.91
CA LEU A 107 -30.43 1.21 12.40
C LEU A 107 -29.10 0.85 11.71
N GLU A 108 -29.01 1.05 10.40
CA GLU A 108 -27.78 0.89 9.63
C GLU A 108 -26.69 1.82 10.16
N PHE A 109 -26.98 3.10 10.35
CA PHE A 109 -26.05 4.09 10.91
C PHE A 109 -25.50 3.68 12.28
N ASP A 110 -26.36 3.21 13.17
CA ASP A 110 -25.98 2.77 14.51
C ASP A 110 -25.20 1.44 14.51
N ALA A 111 -25.46 0.57 13.54
CA ALA A 111 -24.75 -0.70 13.37
C ALA A 111 -23.44 -0.55 12.57
N HIS A 112 -23.29 0.52 11.78
CA HIS A 112 -22.18 0.69 10.85
C HIS A 112 -20.86 0.91 11.60
N GLY A 113 -20.03 -0.13 11.63
CA GLY A 113 -18.67 -0.10 12.16
C GLY A 113 -17.63 -0.04 11.05
N ARG A 114 -16.42 0.42 11.37
CA ARG A 114 -15.33 0.49 10.39
C ARG A 114 -14.79 -0.91 10.12
N SER A 115 -14.61 -1.25 8.84
CA SER A 115 -13.90 -2.48 8.46
C SER A 115 -12.41 -2.38 8.78
N ASN A 116 -11.77 -3.47 9.19
CA ASN A 116 -10.34 -3.48 9.53
C ASN A 116 -9.42 -3.09 8.36
N SER A 117 -9.89 -3.25 7.11
CA SER A 117 -9.14 -2.88 5.90
C SER A 117 -9.43 -1.46 5.40
N GLU A 118 -10.36 -0.74 6.02
CA GLU A 118 -10.84 0.56 5.56
C GLU A 118 -10.06 1.72 6.22
N THR A 119 -9.78 2.77 5.44
CA THR A 119 -9.15 3.99 5.95
C THR A 119 -10.13 4.85 6.76
N TRP A 120 -9.62 5.67 7.68
CA TRP A 120 -10.48 6.58 8.45
C TRP A 120 -11.25 7.57 7.58
N GLN A 121 -10.64 8.00 6.47
CA GLN A 121 -11.25 8.91 5.50
C GLN A 121 -12.43 8.26 4.77
N SER A 122 -12.24 7.02 4.31
CA SER A 122 -13.30 6.25 3.65
C SER A 122 -14.48 6.05 4.59
N TYR A 123 -14.19 5.61 5.82
CA TYR A 123 -15.22 5.38 6.84
C TYR A 123 -16.02 6.64 7.16
N ALA A 124 -15.34 7.79 7.31
CA ALA A 124 -16.00 9.07 7.51
C ALA A 124 -16.90 9.47 6.33
N GLY A 125 -16.45 9.21 5.09
CA GLY A 125 -17.26 9.43 3.89
C GLY A 125 -18.54 8.59 3.89
N VAL A 126 -18.43 7.30 4.17
CA VAL A 126 -19.58 6.39 4.25
C VAL A 126 -20.54 6.81 5.36
N LEU A 127 -20.03 7.18 6.55
CA LEU A 127 -20.87 7.67 7.65
C LEU A 127 -21.68 8.91 7.27
N ARG A 128 -21.12 9.85 6.49
CA ARG A 128 -21.86 11.01 5.99
C ARG A 128 -23.01 10.58 5.08
N CYS A 129 -22.72 9.74 4.08
CA CYS A 129 -23.74 9.27 3.15
C CYS A 129 -24.90 8.55 3.87
N ILE A 130 -24.58 7.71 4.86
CA ILE A 130 -25.60 7.03 5.67
C ILE A 130 -26.36 8.05 6.56
N ALA A 131 -25.67 9.01 7.19
CA ALA A 131 -26.31 10.03 8.02
C ALA A 131 -27.32 10.89 7.24
N GLU A 132 -27.01 11.22 5.98
CA GLU A 132 -27.93 11.96 5.12
C GLU A 132 -29.21 11.19 4.78
N ARG A 133 -29.13 9.86 4.72
CA ARG A 133 -30.28 8.96 4.46
C ARG A 133 -31.05 8.61 5.74
N ALA A 134 -30.35 8.52 6.86
CA ALA A 134 -30.92 8.21 8.18
C ALA A 134 -31.66 9.41 8.80
N PHE A 135 -31.19 10.62 8.52
CA PHE A 135 -31.68 11.84 9.15
C PHE A 135 -31.99 12.95 8.13
N PRO A 136 -32.93 12.73 7.19
CA PRO A 136 -33.26 13.74 6.17
C PRO A 136 -33.82 15.04 6.77
N ASP A 137 -34.48 14.97 7.93
CA ASP A 137 -35.11 16.11 8.60
C ASP A 137 -34.12 16.98 9.39
N PHE A 138 -32.88 16.51 9.59
CA PHE A 138 -31.87 17.24 10.34
C PHE A 138 -30.99 18.09 9.44
N SER A 139 -30.61 19.27 9.94
CA SER A 139 -29.66 20.17 9.29
C SER A 139 -28.31 19.47 9.05
N PRO A 140 -27.56 19.85 8.00
CA PRO A 140 -26.24 19.30 7.71
C PRO A 140 -25.29 19.28 8.92
N GLU A 141 -25.32 20.32 9.75
CA GLU A 141 -24.49 20.48 10.94
C GLU A 141 -24.79 19.42 12.01
N VAL A 142 -26.07 19.15 12.24
CA VAL A 142 -26.53 18.10 13.17
C VAL A 142 -26.17 16.72 12.63
N ARG A 143 -26.27 16.50 11.32
CA ARG A 143 -25.86 15.22 10.70
C ARG A 143 -24.35 14.99 10.83
N ASP A 144 -23.52 16.01 10.60
CA ASP A 144 -22.07 15.91 10.80
C ASP A 144 -21.72 15.67 12.27
N PHE A 145 -22.43 16.32 13.20
CA PHE A 145 -22.28 16.05 14.63
C PHE A 145 -22.64 14.60 15.00
N LEU A 146 -23.75 14.06 14.48
CA LEU A 146 -24.13 12.65 14.71
C LEU A 146 -23.08 11.68 14.14
N ALA A 147 -22.61 11.94 12.91
CA ALA A 147 -21.53 11.18 12.27
C ALA A 147 -20.23 11.24 13.08
N LEU A 148 -19.87 12.41 13.60
CA LEU A 148 -18.75 12.59 14.52
C LEU A 148 -18.90 11.74 15.80
N GLN A 149 -20.07 11.77 16.45
CA GLN A 149 -20.30 10.97 17.66
C GLN A 149 -20.18 9.46 17.37
N ARG A 150 -20.66 9.01 16.21
CA ARG A 150 -20.51 7.63 15.76
C ARG A 150 -19.04 7.29 15.51
N TYR A 151 -18.33 8.15 14.78
CA TYR A 151 -16.91 8.00 14.49
C TYR A 151 -16.05 7.87 15.75
N LEU A 152 -16.27 8.72 16.76
CA LEU A 152 -15.53 8.69 18.02
C LEU A 152 -15.77 7.41 18.85
N LYS A 153 -16.89 6.71 18.63
CA LYS A 153 -17.17 5.40 19.25
C LYS A 153 -16.41 4.26 18.56
N GLU A 154 -16.04 4.42 17.29
CA GLU A 154 -15.34 3.39 16.52
C GLU A 154 -13.84 3.33 16.80
N ILE A 155 -13.25 4.36 17.43
CA ILE A 155 -11.83 4.37 17.78
C ILE A 155 -11.56 3.40 18.95
N LYS A 156 -11.00 2.24 18.63
CA LYS A 156 -10.72 1.15 19.59
C LYS A 156 -9.40 1.32 20.34
N ASP A 157 -8.38 1.92 19.72
CA ASP A 157 -7.09 2.16 20.38
C ASP A 157 -7.26 3.26 21.43
N ARG A 158 -6.97 2.93 22.69
CA ARG A 158 -7.18 3.80 23.84
C ARG A 158 -6.38 5.10 23.73
N ASP A 159 -5.12 5.02 23.30
CA ASP A 159 -4.24 6.18 23.30
C ASP A 159 -4.66 7.16 22.20
N VAL A 160 -5.03 6.63 21.03
CA VAL A 160 -5.62 7.41 19.94
C VAL A 160 -6.94 8.04 20.36
N ALA A 161 -7.85 7.27 20.98
CA ALA A 161 -9.15 7.77 21.42
C ALA A 161 -9.02 8.91 22.45
N VAL A 162 -8.08 8.82 23.39
CA VAL A 162 -7.82 9.88 24.36
C VAL A 162 -7.27 11.13 23.69
N GLY A 163 -6.30 10.98 22.78
CA GLY A 163 -5.74 12.10 22.03
C GLY A 163 -6.80 12.85 21.23
N VAL A 164 -7.63 12.12 20.48
CA VAL A 164 -8.70 12.69 19.66
C VAL A 164 -9.76 13.39 20.52
N ARG A 165 -10.16 12.80 21.66
CA ARG A 165 -11.15 13.43 22.55
C ARG A 165 -10.62 14.71 23.20
N ARG A 166 -9.33 14.76 23.54
CA ARG A 166 -8.70 15.97 24.09
C ARG A 166 -8.62 17.13 23.11
N ALA A 167 -8.55 16.83 21.81
CA ALA A 167 -8.55 17.86 20.77
C ALA A 167 -9.95 18.48 20.53
N GLU A 168 -11.01 17.91 21.11
CA GLU A 168 -12.39 18.38 21.00
C GLU A 168 -12.80 18.72 19.54
N PRO A 169 -12.74 17.73 18.62
CA PRO A 169 -13.09 17.97 17.23
C PRO A 169 -14.55 18.41 17.11
N LYS A 170 -14.78 19.51 16.38
CA LYS A 170 -16.12 20.09 16.14
C LYS A 170 -16.78 19.59 14.86
N SER A 171 -16.04 18.89 14.02
CA SER A 171 -16.52 18.30 12.78
C SER A 171 -15.92 16.92 12.57
N LEU A 172 -16.57 16.11 11.74
CA LEU A 172 -16.05 14.79 11.39
C LEU A 172 -14.67 14.88 10.72
N ASP A 173 -14.43 15.88 9.87
CA ASP A 173 -13.11 16.09 9.25
C ASP A 173 -12.02 16.44 10.26
N ALA A 174 -12.37 17.22 11.30
CA ALA A 174 -11.42 17.53 12.37
C ALA A 174 -11.04 16.27 13.14
N ALA A 175 -12.02 15.40 13.43
CA ALA A 175 -11.76 14.12 14.09
C ALA A 175 -10.89 13.19 13.25
N VAL A 176 -11.13 13.12 11.93
CA VAL A 176 -10.30 12.32 11.01
C VAL A 176 -8.86 12.82 11.02
N ARG A 177 -8.63 14.13 10.88
CA ARG A 177 -7.28 14.70 10.92
C ARG A 177 -6.57 14.37 12.23
N GLU A 178 -7.25 14.57 13.36
CA GLU A 178 -6.66 14.30 14.67
C GLU A 178 -6.36 12.82 14.86
N THR A 179 -7.25 11.93 14.42
CA THR A 179 -7.04 10.48 14.51
C THR A 179 -5.80 10.06 13.75
N LEU A 180 -5.58 10.60 12.55
CA LEU A 180 -4.37 10.33 11.77
C LEU A 180 -3.11 10.88 12.45
N VAL A 181 -3.18 12.06 13.07
CA VAL A 181 -2.05 12.62 13.84
C VAL A 181 -1.70 11.69 15.00
N GLN A 182 -2.69 11.28 15.79
CA GLN A 182 -2.48 10.42 16.95
C GLN A 182 -1.99 9.03 16.57
N GLU A 183 -2.49 8.43 15.48
CA GLU A 183 -1.98 7.15 14.96
C GLU A 183 -0.52 7.24 14.53
N ASN A 184 -0.13 8.35 13.88
CA ASN A 184 1.26 8.56 13.47
C ASN A 184 2.19 8.76 14.65
N ILE A 185 1.77 9.53 15.66
CA ILE A 185 2.53 9.71 16.91
C ILE A 185 2.71 8.36 17.60
N LEU A 186 1.64 7.57 17.74
CA LEU A 186 1.69 6.26 18.38
C LEU A 186 2.57 5.27 17.62
N ARG A 187 2.54 5.30 16.29
CA ARG A 187 3.44 4.49 15.46
C ARG A 187 4.90 4.89 15.68
N ALA A 188 5.20 6.18 15.73
CA ALA A 188 6.55 6.68 15.96
C ALA A 188 7.08 6.33 17.36
N THR A 189 6.26 6.45 18.41
CA THR A 189 6.64 6.09 19.78
C THR A 189 6.82 4.60 19.96
N ARG A 190 5.98 3.76 19.36
CA ARG A 190 6.16 2.30 19.37
C ARG A 190 7.45 1.89 18.65
N SER A 191 7.75 2.49 17.50
CA SER A 191 9.03 2.25 16.80
C SER A 191 10.24 2.72 17.61
N ALA A 192 10.15 3.88 18.28
CA ALA A 192 11.20 4.37 19.15
C ALA A 192 11.40 3.49 20.40
N HIS A 193 10.33 2.93 20.97
CA HIS A 193 10.40 2.02 22.11
C HIS A 193 11.08 0.70 21.73
N VAL A 194 10.79 0.15 20.54
CA VAL A 194 11.48 -1.04 20.02
C VAL A 194 12.98 -0.76 19.82
N ILE A 195 13.34 0.41 19.27
CA ILE A 195 14.76 0.80 19.14
C ILE A 195 15.41 0.98 20.51
N GLY A 196 14.73 1.66 21.45
CA GLY A 196 15.23 1.92 22.81
C GLY A 196 15.46 0.65 23.64
N HIS A 197 14.58 -0.34 23.53
CA HIS A 197 14.72 -1.64 24.21
C HIS A 197 15.88 -2.47 23.65
N MET A 198 16.26 -2.31 22.38
CA MET A 198 17.45 -2.98 21.81
C MET A 198 18.77 -2.30 22.21
N THR A 199 18.73 -1.05 22.71
CA THR A 199 19.94 -0.24 22.93
C THR A 199 20.48 -0.21 24.35
N HIS A 200 19.87 -0.87 25.33
CA HIS A 200 20.32 -0.72 26.72
C HIS A 200 20.78 -2.01 27.44
N ASP A 201 20.22 -3.18 27.16
CA ASP A 201 20.61 -4.40 27.90
C ASP A 201 21.49 -5.37 27.08
N ASP A 202 21.17 -5.64 25.81
CA ASP A 202 21.94 -6.61 24.99
C ASP A 202 23.22 -6.02 24.38
N THR A 203 23.26 -4.71 24.15
CA THR A 203 24.41 -4.00 23.56
C THR A 203 25.57 -3.83 24.54
N SER A 204 25.29 -3.71 25.84
CA SER A 204 26.32 -3.67 26.89
C SER A 204 27.07 -5.01 27.01
N ALA A 205 26.32 -6.12 27.04
CA ALA A 205 26.89 -7.46 27.12
C ALA A 205 27.69 -7.85 25.86
N THR A 206 27.20 -7.47 24.68
CA THR A 206 27.90 -7.73 23.41
C THR A 206 29.10 -6.80 23.19
N ALA A 207 29.03 -5.53 23.62
CA ALA A 207 30.18 -4.62 23.57
C ALA A 207 31.30 -5.05 24.52
N ALA A 208 30.97 -5.55 25.71
CA ALA A 208 31.96 -6.09 26.65
C ALA A 208 32.68 -7.32 26.08
N GLN A 209 31.93 -8.26 25.48
CA GLN A 209 32.50 -9.45 24.83
C GLN A 209 33.36 -9.10 23.60
N LEU A 210 32.95 -8.10 22.81
CA LEU A 210 33.73 -7.65 21.66
C LEU A 210 35.01 -6.93 22.08
N ALA A 211 34.98 -6.17 23.17
CA ALA A 211 36.17 -5.54 23.75
C ALA A 211 37.16 -6.58 24.30
N GLU A 212 36.67 -7.63 24.96
CA GLU A 212 37.50 -8.75 25.44
C GLU A 212 38.14 -9.51 24.26
N PHE A 213 37.38 -9.77 23.20
CA PHE A 213 37.90 -10.39 21.98
C PHE A 213 38.94 -9.51 21.27
N MET A 214 38.70 -8.19 21.16
CA MET A 214 39.69 -7.26 20.59
C MET A 214 40.98 -7.24 21.40
N ASN A 215 40.89 -7.28 22.73
CA ASN A 215 42.07 -7.35 23.59
C ASN A 215 42.88 -8.64 23.36
N ASP A 216 42.23 -9.81 23.26
CA ASP A 216 42.90 -11.08 22.94
C ASP A 216 43.55 -11.04 21.54
N VAL A 217 42.87 -10.47 20.54
CA VAL A 217 43.44 -10.30 19.20
C VAL A 217 44.66 -9.38 19.21
N THR A 218 44.60 -8.25 19.92
CA THR A 218 45.76 -7.34 20.05
C THR A 218 46.93 -7.99 20.78
N GLU A 219 46.68 -8.80 21.81
CA GLU A 219 47.74 -9.51 22.53
C GLU A 219 48.41 -10.57 21.64
N ARG A 220 47.62 -11.30 20.84
CA ARG A 220 48.15 -12.27 19.88
C ARG A 220 48.94 -11.60 18.76
N LEU A 221 48.51 -10.43 18.30
CA LEU A 221 49.26 -9.65 17.32
C LEU A 221 50.60 -9.16 17.88
N ALA A 222 50.64 -8.66 19.12
CA ALA A 222 51.89 -8.27 19.78
C ALA A 222 52.85 -9.48 19.97
N LYS A 223 52.31 -10.66 20.28
CA LYS A 223 53.08 -11.92 20.36
C LYS A 223 53.62 -12.36 18.99
N LEU A 224 52.88 -12.13 17.91
CA LEU A 224 53.34 -12.42 16.55
C LEU A 224 54.43 -11.44 16.10
N GLU A 225 54.24 -10.15 16.36
CA GLU A 225 55.20 -9.08 16.03
C GLU A 225 56.53 -9.33 16.73
N SER A 226 56.52 -9.57 18.04
CA SER A 226 57.73 -9.93 18.78
C SER A 226 58.38 -11.25 18.29
N ALA A 227 57.61 -12.24 17.86
CA ALA A 227 58.15 -13.47 17.27
C ALA A 227 58.77 -13.25 15.87
N VAL A 228 58.29 -12.26 15.11
CA VAL A 228 58.85 -11.85 13.82
C VAL A 228 60.12 -11.04 14.03
N GLU A 229 60.14 -10.08 14.97
CA GLU A 229 61.33 -9.31 15.33
C GLU A 229 62.48 -10.22 15.77
N ARG A 230 62.17 -11.19 16.65
CA ARG A 230 63.14 -12.15 17.19
C ARG A 230 63.71 -13.08 16.10
N ARG A 231 62.89 -13.43 15.11
CA ARG A 231 63.33 -14.20 13.93
C ARG A 231 64.19 -13.35 12.99
N ASN A 232 63.89 -12.06 12.85
CA ASN A 232 64.63 -11.15 11.98
C ASN A 232 66.01 -10.76 12.57
N SER A 233 66.12 -10.70 13.90
CA SER A 233 67.41 -10.52 14.60
C SER A 233 68.32 -11.74 14.54
N GLU A 234 67.77 -12.94 14.31
CA GLU A 234 68.54 -14.19 14.15
C GLU A 234 69.10 -14.37 12.72
N THR A 235 68.70 -13.54 11.74
CA THR A 235 69.04 -13.74 10.31
C THR A 235 70.00 -12.73 9.69
N VAL A 236 70.72 -11.91 10.45
CA VAL A 236 71.71 -10.98 9.87
C VAL A 236 73.05 -11.04 10.60
N THR A 237 73.93 -11.97 10.19
CA THR A 237 75.39 -11.77 10.05
C THR A 237 76.04 -12.94 9.29
N GLY A 238 76.72 -12.65 8.17
CA GLY A 238 77.91 -13.41 7.73
C GLY A 238 77.83 -14.20 6.40
N PRO A 239 78.70 -13.92 5.41
CA PRO A 239 78.71 -14.57 4.11
C PRO A 239 79.62 -15.82 4.06
N ASN A 240 79.32 -16.68 3.08
CA ASN A 240 80.03 -17.90 2.66
C ASN A 240 79.85 -19.17 3.50
N GLY A 241 79.23 -20.15 2.82
CA GLY A 241 79.60 -21.55 2.94
C GLY A 241 78.66 -22.41 3.77
N GLY A 242 77.75 -23.10 3.08
CA GLY A 242 77.31 -24.42 3.53
C GLY A 242 75.96 -24.48 4.24
N SER A 243 75.11 -25.34 3.65
CA SER A 243 74.17 -26.20 4.37
C SER A 243 72.91 -25.54 4.94
N LEU A 244 71.83 -25.64 4.15
CA LEU A 244 70.47 -25.66 4.66
C LEU A 244 70.35 -26.72 5.78
N PRO A 245 69.96 -26.38 7.02
CA PRO A 245 69.49 -27.38 7.96
C PRO A 245 68.00 -27.62 7.72
N ALA A 246 67.69 -28.86 7.39
CA ALA A 246 66.36 -29.37 7.17
C ALA A 246 65.49 -29.25 8.43
N GLN A 247 64.45 -28.42 8.40
CA GLN A 247 63.35 -28.49 9.36
C GLN A 247 62.02 -28.36 8.62
N SER A 248 61.49 -29.48 8.13
CA SER A 248 60.03 -29.60 7.94
C SER A 248 59.47 -31.02 7.76
N ASN A 249 60.28 -32.09 7.79
CA ASN A 249 59.81 -33.40 7.28
C ASN A 249 59.35 -34.42 8.34
N GLN A 250 59.14 -34.00 9.60
CA GLN A 250 58.72 -34.91 10.68
C GLN A 250 57.21 -34.87 10.99
N MET A 251 56.49 -33.81 10.61
CA MET A 251 55.06 -33.66 10.93
C MET A 251 54.09 -34.19 9.85
N ARG A 252 54.57 -34.48 8.61
CA ARG A 252 53.72 -35.00 7.51
C ARG A 252 53.75 -36.53 7.36
N ARG A 253 54.48 -37.25 8.24
CA ARG A 253 54.56 -38.72 8.19
C ARG A 253 53.50 -39.43 9.03
N THR A 254 52.75 -38.75 9.89
CA THR A 254 51.82 -39.38 10.84
C THR A 254 50.35 -39.46 10.39
N ARG A 255 49.99 -38.88 9.23
CA ARG A 255 48.59 -38.83 8.73
C ARG A 255 48.36 -39.56 7.41
N ILE A 256 49.22 -40.51 7.07
CA ILE A 256 49.08 -41.38 5.90
C ILE A 256 48.68 -42.77 6.37
N GLN A 257 47.51 -43.23 5.93
CA GLN A 257 46.99 -44.56 6.23
C GLN A 257 47.24 -45.50 5.04
N CYS A 258 47.70 -46.71 5.32
CA CYS A 258 47.96 -47.74 4.32
C CYS A 258 46.66 -48.39 3.86
N TRP A 259 46.41 -48.37 2.56
CA TRP A 259 45.16 -48.85 1.96
C TRP A 259 45.10 -50.40 1.84
N LEU A 260 46.15 -51.11 2.24
CA LEU A 260 46.21 -52.58 2.21
C LEU A 260 45.98 -53.20 3.60
N CYS A 261 46.58 -52.63 4.65
CA CYS A 261 46.49 -53.15 6.02
C CYS A 261 45.79 -52.22 7.02
N GLY A 262 45.45 -50.99 6.61
CA GLY A 262 44.82 -49.98 7.46
C GLY A 262 45.74 -49.28 8.47
N GLY A 263 47.02 -49.66 8.56
CA GLY A 263 47.99 -49.08 9.49
C GLY A 263 48.46 -47.67 9.11
N TRP A 264 48.82 -46.86 10.10
CA TRP A 264 49.26 -45.47 9.91
C TRP A 264 50.78 -45.37 9.71
N GLY A 265 51.25 -44.30 9.06
CA GLY A 265 52.67 -43.97 8.91
C GLY A 265 53.36 -44.50 7.65
N HIS A 266 52.69 -45.28 6.79
CA HIS A 266 53.24 -45.81 5.54
C HIS A 266 52.16 -46.00 4.46
N ARG A 267 52.57 -46.14 3.20
CA ARG A 267 51.68 -46.40 2.04
C ARG A 267 51.81 -47.86 1.60
N ARG A 268 50.87 -48.35 0.78
CA ARG A 268 50.81 -49.74 0.28
C ARG A 268 52.12 -50.27 -0.32
N SER A 269 52.91 -49.41 -0.97
CA SER A 269 54.19 -49.76 -1.58
C SER A 269 55.26 -50.18 -0.57
N ASN A 270 55.16 -49.74 0.69
CA ASN A 270 56.15 -49.98 1.76
C ASN A 270 55.54 -50.81 2.90
N CYS A 271 54.50 -51.59 2.61
CA CYS A 271 53.84 -52.45 3.57
C CYS A 271 54.63 -53.76 3.73
N THR A 272 55.11 -54.03 4.94
CA THR A 272 55.86 -55.27 5.26
C THR A 272 54.97 -56.51 5.31
N ASN A 273 53.65 -56.32 5.37
CA ASN A 273 52.68 -57.41 5.31
C ASN A 273 52.34 -57.71 3.84
N SER A 274 53.31 -58.26 3.09
CA SER A 274 53.14 -58.68 1.70
C SER A 274 52.72 -60.15 1.63
N SER A 275 51.55 -60.47 2.18
CA SER A 275 50.91 -61.77 1.92
C SER A 275 49.72 -61.53 0.99
N ARG A 276 49.85 -62.01 -0.25
CA ARG A 276 48.77 -62.01 -1.26
C ARG A 276 47.53 -62.76 -0.75
N PRO A 277 46.33 -62.46 -1.30
CA PRO A 277 45.04 -62.83 -0.72
C PRO A 277 44.71 -64.30 -0.92
N ARG A 278 44.03 -64.93 0.04
CA ARG A 278 43.16 -66.08 -0.24
C ARG A 278 41.74 -65.57 -0.48
N ARG A 279 41.29 -65.59 -1.74
CA ARG A 279 39.89 -65.90 -2.06
C ARG A 279 39.76 -67.44 -2.01
N PRO A 280 38.66 -68.00 -1.50
CA PRO A 280 37.39 -68.10 -2.22
C PRO A 280 36.20 -67.68 -1.32
N GLY A 281 35.00 -67.42 -1.81
CA GLY A 281 34.36 -67.70 -3.08
C GLY A 281 32.87 -67.88 -2.80
N ASN A 282 32.04 -67.37 -3.73
CA ASN A 282 30.60 -67.59 -3.89
C ASN A 282 29.69 -67.48 -2.67
#